data_AF-A0A3B0ZXL3-F1
#
_entry.id   AF-A0A3B0ZXL3-F1
#
_cell.length_a   1.000
_cell.length_b   1.000
_cell.length_c   1.000
_cell.angle_alpha   90.00
_cell.angle_beta   90.00
_cell.angle_gamma   90.00
#
_symmetry.space_group_name_H-M   'P 1'
#
loop_
_entity.id
_entity.type
_entity.pdbx_description
1 polymer ?
#
loop_
_entity_poly.entity_id
_entity_poly.type
_entity_poly.pdbx_seq_one_letter_code
_entity_poly.pdbx_strand_id
1 'polypeptide(L)'
;VLSGDKDKNIMLKTGDRLIVPSRTQEVSILGEVFHPTSHLYDDTLSVSEYINRSGGLTQRADDARVYVVRANGSVVTSGLGWFKSGVALKPGDAIVVPLDADYLSTLRLWTNVSQIVYQLGIAVASWNAVGLL
;
A
#
# COMPACT_ATOMS: atom_id res chain seq x y z
N VAL A 1 -37.98 -0.60 -7.54
CA VAL A 1 -37.42 0.77 -7.66
C VAL A 1 -38.08 1.40 -8.87
N LEU A 2 -39.07 2.27 -8.66
CA LEU A 2 -39.71 3.23 -9.59
C LEU A 2 -41.09 3.58 -8.99
N SER A 3 -41.07 4.15 -7.79
CA SER A 3 -42.24 4.86 -7.27
C SER A 3 -42.15 6.26 -7.89
N GLY A 4 -42.90 6.49 -8.95
CA GLY A 4 -42.87 7.72 -9.74
C GLY A 4 -43.43 8.92 -8.98
N ASP A 5 -42.58 9.57 -8.20
CA ASP A 5 -42.86 10.87 -7.60
C ASP A 5 -42.72 11.96 -8.68
N LYS A 6 -43.87 12.49 -9.13
CA LYS A 6 -43.93 13.50 -10.20
C LYS A 6 -43.25 14.81 -9.81
N ASP A 7 -43.12 15.08 -8.51
CA ASP A 7 -42.55 16.34 -8.00
C ASP A 7 -41.01 16.37 -8.11
N LYS A 8 -40.38 15.22 -8.42
CA LYS A 8 -38.94 15.10 -8.65
C LYS A 8 -38.58 14.93 -10.12
N ASN A 9 -39.52 15.15 -11.02
CA ASN A 9 -39.29 14.96 -12.44
C ASN A 9 -38.51 16.15 -13.01
N ILE A 10 -37.34 15.89 -13.58
CA ILE A 10 -36.46 16.93 -14.14
C ILE A 10 -36.74 17.03 -15.63
N MET A 11 -37.01 18.25 -16.12
CA MET A 11 -37.29 18.50 -17.53
C MET A 11 -35.97 18.69 -18.29
N LEU A 12 -35.67 17.78 -19.22
CA LEU A 12 -34.43 17.79 -20.02
C LEU A 12 -34.60 18.62 -21.29
N LYS A 13 -33.54 19.31 -21.70
CA LYS A 13 -33.45 20.06 -22.96
C LYS A 13 -32.50 19.38 -23.95
N THR A 14 -32.64 19.73 -25.22
CA THR A 14 -31.74 19.26 -26.28
C THR A 14 -30.30 19.66 -25.95
N GLY A 15 -29.42 18.66 -25.79
CA GLY A 15 -28.02 18.85 -25.39
C GLY A 15 -27.70 18.36 -23.97
N ASP A 16 -28.70 18.09 -23.13
CA ASP A 16 -28.49 17.56 -21.79
C ASP A 16 -28.01 16.10 -21.83
N ARG A 17 -27.11 15.73 -20.91
CA ARG A 17 -26.57 14.37 -20.80
C ARG A 17 -26.84 13.82 -19.39
N LEU A 18 -27.62 12.75 -19.32
CA LEU A 18 -27.77 11.96 -18.09
C LEU A 18 -26.65 10.94 -18.00
N ILE A 19 -25.79 11.08 -16.99
CA ILE A 19 -24.71 10.12 -16.71
C ILE A 19 -25.11 9.38 -15.43
N VAL A 20 -25.38 8.08 -15.56
CA VAL A 20 -25.53 7.18 -14.42
C VAL A 20 -24.21 6.45 -14.26
N PRO A 21 -23.35 6.85 -13.30
CA PRO A 21 -22.12 6.14 -13.06
C PRO A 21 -22.45 4.73 -12.53
N SER A 22 -21.80 3.73 -13.10
CA SER A 22 -21.81 2.37 -12.57
C SER A 22 -21.33 2.43 -11.12
N ARG A 23 -22.10 1.88 -10.17
CA ARG A 23 -21.56 1.68 -8.82
C ARG A 23 -20.48 0.61 -8.92
N THR A 24 -19.23 0.98 -8.67
CA THR A 24 -18.13 0.02 -8.53
C THR A 24 -18.46 -0.90 -7.38
N GLN A 25 -18.77 -2.16 -7.70
CA GLN A 25 -18.97 -3.24 -6.73
C GLN A 25 -17.68 -4.04 -6.55
N GLU A 26 -16.54 -3.40 -6.72
CA GLU A 26 -15.23 -4.04 -6.68
C GLU A 26 -14.31 -3.36 -5.70
N VAL A 27 -13.31 -4.11 -5.24
CA VAL A 27 -12.15 -3.63 -4.51
C VAL A 27 -10.96 -3.77 -5.46
N SER A 28 -10.22 -2.70 -5.68
CA SER A 28 -9.03 -2.70 -6.54
C SER A 28 -7.77 -3.01 -5.74
N ILE A 29 -6.86 -3.82 -6.27
CA ILE A 29 -5.58 -4.12 -5.64
C ILE A 29 -4.47 -3.56 -6.53
N LEU A 30 -3.63 -2.71 -5.94
CA LEU A 30 -2.59 -1.95 -6.65
C LEU A 30 -1.22 -2.18 -6.00
N GLY A 31 -0.16 -2.13 -6.82
CA GLY A 31 1.22 -2.17 -6.36
C GLY A 31 1.83 -3.58 -6.34
N GLU A 32 2.62 -3.88 -5.32
CA GLU A 32 3.49 -5.07 -5.23
C GLU A 32 2.75 -6.35 -4.84
N VAL A 33 1.84 -6.78 -5.71
CA VAL A 33 1.21 -8.10 -5.70
C VAL A 33 1.49 -8.85 -7.00
N PHE A 34 1.33 -10.17 -7.02
CA PHE A 34 1.56 -10.96 -8.25
C PHE A 34 0.62 -10.57 -9.39
N HIS A 35 -0.65 -10.31 -9.09
CA HIS A 35 -1.67 -9.92 -10.06
C HIS A 35 -2.45 -8.68 -9.60
N PRO A 36 -1.96 -7.46 -9.91
CA PRO A 36 -2.68 -6.23 -9.60
C PRO A 36 -3.97 -6.16 -10.43
N THR A 37 -5.12 -6.39 -9.78
CA THR A 37 -6.44 -6.46 -10.42
C THR A 37 -7.54 -6.00 -9.46
N SER A 38 -8.74 -5.80 -9.97
CA SER A 38 -9.95 -5.65 -9.17
C SER A 38 -10.61 -7.01 -8.91
N HIS A 39 -11.18 -7.16 -7.70
CA HIS A 39 -12.04 -8.28 -7.33
C HIS A 39 -13.42 -7.77 -6.92
N LEU A 40 -14.46 -8.59 -7.13
CA LEU A 40 -15.80 -8.25 -6.65
C LEU A 40 -15.78 -8.06 -5.12
N TYR A 41 -16.47 -7.03 -4.65
CA TYR A 41 -16.63 -6.75 -3.23
C TYR A 41 -17.49 -7.83 -2.56
N ASP A 42 -16.95 -8.33 -1.47
CA ASP A 42 -17.50 -9.31 -0.55
C ASP A 42 -17.17 -8.81 0.86
N ASP A 43 -18.20 -8.69 1.70
CA ASP A 43 -18.12 -8.15 3.06
C ASP A 43 -17.54 -9.15 4.08
N THR A 44 -17.42 -10.43 3.68
CA THR A 44 -16.77 -11.47 4.47
C THR A 44 -15.25 -11.46 4.33
N LEU A 45 -14.72 -10.77 3.31
CA LEU A 45 -13.30 -10.75 2.99
C LEU A 45 -12.58 -9.56 3.62
N SER A 46 -11.44 -9.85 4.23
CA SER A 46 -10.45 -8.93 4.74
C SER A 46 -9.44 -8.53 3.67
N VAL A 47 -8.67 -7.47 3.96
CA VAL A 47 -7.59 -6.97 3.10
C VAL A 47 -6.60 -8.08 2.70
N SER A 48 -6.20 -8.95 3.64
CA SER A 48 -5.26 -10.03 3.36
C SER A 48 -5.85 -11.07 2.40
N GLU A 49 -7.15 -11.36 2.48
CA GLU A 49 -7.83 -12.29 1.58
C GLU A 49 -7.93 -11.74 0.15
N TYR A 50 -8.17 -10.43 -0.02
CA TYR A 50 -8.09 -9.79 -1.34
C TYR A 50 -6.67 -9.82 -1.93
N ILE A 51 -5.65 -9.60 -1.11
CA ILE A 51 -4.25 -9.71 -1.52
C ILE A 51 -3.93 -11.16 -1.94
N ASN A 52 -4.38 -12.15 -1.16
CA ASN A 52 -4.17 -13.56 -1.50
C ASN A 52 -4.90 -13.97 -2.79
N ARG A 53 -6.12 -13.47 -3.02
CA ARG A 53 -6.83 -13.67 -4.31
C ARG A 53 -6.12 -13.03 -5.50
N SER A 54 -5.24 -12.05 -5.23
CA SER A 54 -4.36 -11.41 -6.22
C SER A 54 -3.01 -12.13 -6.36
N GLY A 55 -2.90 -13.36 -5.86
CA GLY A 55 -1.69 -14.18 -5.90
C GLY A 55 -0.71 -13.95 -4.75
N GLY A 56 -1.04 -13.08 -3.79
CA GLY A 56 -0.17 -12.72 -2.68
C GLY A 56 0.77 -11.54 -3.00
N LEU A 57 1.61 -11.21 -2.01
CA LEU A 57 2.60 -10.14 -2.09
C LEU A 57 3.84 -10.58 -2.89
N THR A 58 4.47 -9.64 -3.61
CA THR A 58 5.79 -9.90 -4.22
C THR A 58 6.89 -9.83 -3.15
N GLN A 59 8.10 -10.32 -3.45
CA GLN A 59 9.26 -10.19 -2.56
C GLN A 59 9.66 -8.74 -2.28
N ARG A 60 9.21 -7.80 -3.11
CA ARG A 60 9.52 -6.38 -3.00
C ARG A 60 8.41 -5.60 -2.30
N ALA A 61 7.35 -6.26 -1.85
CA ALA A 61 6.24 -5.62 -1.17
C ALA A 61 6.63 -5.21 0.24
N ASP A 62 6.15 -4.05 0.66
CA ASP A 62 6.15 -3.67 2.07
C ASP A 62 4.80 -4.02 2.70
N ASP A 63 4.77 -5.14 3.40
CA ASP A 63 3.59 -5.67 4.08
C ASP A 63 3.18 -4.80 5.29
N ALA A 64 4.14 -4.21 5.99
CA ALA A 64 3.89 -3.38 7.16
C ALA A 64 3.17 -2.06 6.80
N ARG A 65 3.36 -1.55 5.59
CA ARG A 65 2.85 -0.26 5.13
C ARG A 65 1.67 -0.37 4.14
N VAL A 66 0.91 -1.46 4.14
CA VAL A 66 -0.32 -1.57 3.33
C VAL A 66 -1.41 -0.60 3.81
N TYR A 67 -2.12 0.02 2.87
CA TYR A 67 -3.21 0.95 3.15
C TYR A 67 -4.35 0.85 2.13
N VAL A 68 -5.51 1.36 2.53
CA VAL A 68 -6.73 1.39 1.75
C VAL A 68 -7.06 2.84 1.39
N VAL A 69 -7.23 3.13 0.11
CA VAL A 69 -7.77 4.38 -0.41
C VAL A 69 -9.26 4.18 -0.64
N ARG A 70 -10.10 4.93 0.05
CA ARG A 70 -11.55 4.84 -0.10
C ARG A 70 -12.02 5.51 -1.37
N ALA A 71 -13.19 5.12 -1.85
CA ALA A 71 -13.86 5.77 -2.99
C ALA A 71 -14.07 7.29 -2.80
N ASN A 72 -14.11 7.80 -1.56
CA ASN A 72 -14.21 9.23 -1.25
C ASN A 72 -12.84 9.94 -1.13
N GLY A 73 -11.74 9.26 -1.44
CA GLY A 73 -10.38 9.78 -1.37
C GLY A 73 -9.73 9.73 0.02
N SER A 74 -10.44 9.30 1.07
CA SER A 74 -9.83 9.14 2.40
C SER A 74 -8.91 7.92 2.45
N VAL A 75 -7.82 8.00 3.21
CA VAL A 75 -6.84 6.92 3.34
C VAL A 75 -6.95 6.29 4.73
N VAL A 76 -7.06 4.96 4.77
CA VAL A 76 -7.10 4.17 6.00
C VAL A 76 -5.93 3.19 5.98
N THR A 77 -5.05 3.29 6.97
CA THR A 77 -3.93 2.35 7.12
C THR A 77 -4.46 0.99 7.58
N SER A 78 -4.08 -0.06 6.86
CA SER A 78 -4.39 -1.45 7.18
C SER A 78 -3.07 -2.15 7.49
N GLY A 79 -2.51 -1.92 8.67
CA GLY A 79 -1.28 -2.63 9.06
C GLY A 79 -1.53 -4.14 9.10
N LEU A 80 -0.77 -4.92 8.34
CA LEU A 80 -0.87 -6.39 8.25
C LEU A 80 -0.20 -7.14 9.41
N GLY A 81 0.30 -6.44 10.43
CA GLY A 81 0.84 -7.07 11.63
C GLY A 81 -0.24 -7.84 12.42
N TRP A 82 0.18 -8.87 13.15
CA TRP A 82 -0.57 -9.75 14.08
C TRP A 82 -1.55 -9.08 15.06
N PHE A 83 -1.62 -7.75 15.12
CA PHE A 83 -2.57 -6.99 15.92
C PHE A 83 -3.02 -5.70 15.22
N LYS A 84 -3.92 -5.75 14.23
CA LYS A 84 -4.81 -4.59 13.97
C LYS A 84 -6.18 -5.05 13.51
N SER A 85 -7.19 -4.44 14.14
CA SER A 85 -8.60 -4.55 13.82
C SER A 85 -8.81 -4.50 12.31
N GLY A 86 -9.49 -5.52 11.78
CA GLY A 86 -9.75 -5.63 10.35
C GLY A 86 -10.35 -4.33 9.80
N VAL A 87 -9.69 -3.75 8.79
CA VAL A 87 -10.25 -2.60 8.08
C VAL A 87 -11.48 -3.08 7.32
N ALA A 88 -12.66 -2.59 7.71
CA ALA A 88 -13.90 -2.84 7.00
C ALA A 88 -13.86 -2.14 5.63
N LEU A 89 -13.65 -2.95 4.59
CA LEU A 89 -13.64 -2.53 3.20
C LEU A 89 -15.04 -2.13 2.74
N LYS A 90 -15.11 -1.29 1.71
CA LYS A 90 -16.34 -0.88 1.05
C LYS A 90 -16.20 -1.01 -0.47
N PRO A 91 -17.32 -1.13 -1.21
CA PRO A 91 -17.29 -1.07 -2.67
C PRO A 91 -16.62 0.21 -3.18
N GLY A 92 -15.68 0.05 -4.13
CA GLY A 92 -14.87 1.13 -4.68
C GLY A 92 -13.63 1.50 -3.87
N ASP A 93 -13.33 0.79 -2.77
CA ASP A 93 -12.06 0.95 -2.07
C ASP A 93 -10.91 0.32 -2.88
N ALA A 94 -9.71 0.89 -2.76
CA ALA A 94 -8.49 0.37 -3.38
C ALA A 94 -7.46 0.02 -2.30
N ILE A 95 -7.01 -1.24 -2.28
CA ILE A 95 -5.90 -1.72 -1.46
C ILE A 95 -4.61 -1.41 -2.20
N VAL A 96 -3.71 -0.68 -1.56
CA VAL A 96 -2.41 -0.31 -2.12
C VAL A 96 -1.29 -0.99 -1.34
N VAL A 97 -0.48 -1.74 -2.07
CA VAL A 97 0.69 -2.45 -1.57
C VAL A 97 1.94 -1.72 -2.07
N PRO A 98 2.64 -0.95 -1.22
CA PRO A 98 3.81 -0.20 -1.63
C PRO A 98 5.04 -1.10 -1.84
N LEU A 99 6.02 -0.54 -2.54
CA LEU A 99 7.36 -1.12 -2.69
C LEU A 99 8.17 -0.92 -1.40
N ASP A 100 8.79 -1.98 -0.91
CA ASP A 100 9.82 -1.92 0.14
C ASP A 100 11.11 -1.30 -0.42
N ALA A 101 11.26 0.00 -0.18
CA ALA A 101 12.47 0.74 -0.51
C ALA A 101 13.63 0.51 0.47
N ASP A 102 13.36 -0.09 1.64
CA ASP A 102 14.27 -0.19 2.76
C ASP A 102 14.93 -1.59 2.87
N TYR A 103 14.54 -2.54 2.01
CA TYR A 103 15.04 -3.93 1.94
C TYR A 103 16.57 -4.08 1.97
N LEU A 104 17.32 -3.09 1.46
CA LEU A 104 18.78 -3.14 1.33
C LEU A 104 19.55 -2.46 2.49
N SER A 105 18.85 -1.93 3.50
CA SER A 105 19.46 -1.09 4.53
C SER A 105 20.27 -1.87 5.58
N THR A 106 19.87 -3.09 5.94
CA THR A 106 20.51 -3.87 7.01
C THR A 106 21.96 -4.26 6.71
N LEU A 107 22.31 -4.53 5.44
CA LEU A 107 23.70 -4.82 5.04
C LEU A 107 24.57 -3.55 5.00
N ARG A 108 23.97 -2.38 4.74
CA ARG A 108 24.65 -1.07 4.80
C ARG A 108 25.05 -0.70 6.22
N LEU A 109 24.25 -1.09 7.22
CA LEU A 109 24.55 -0.82 8.63
C LEU A 109 25.84 -1.53 9.09
N TRP A 110 26.02 -2.80 8.73
CA TRP A 110 27.22 -3.57 9.10
C TRP A 110 28.48 -3.12 8.36
N THR A 111 28.34 -2.67 7.11
CA THR A 111 29.47 -2.11 6.36
C THR A 111 29.91 -0.77 6.94
N ASN A 112 29.00 0.10 7.35
CA ASN A 112 29.34 1.36 8.01
C ASN A 112 30.06 1.13 9.36
N VAL A 113 29.59 0.20 10.20
CA VAL A 113 30.27 -0.14 11.45
C VAL A 113 31.66 -0.72 11.19
N SER A 114 31.79 -1.61 10.21
CA SER A 114 33.08 -2.19 9.82
C SER A 114 34.06 -1.13 9.33
N GLN A 115 33.59 -0.12 8.59
CA GLN A 115 34.40 1.00 8.13
C GLN A 115 34.86 1.91 9.27
N ILE A 116 34.00 2.20 10.26
CA ILE A 116 34.38 2.97 11.45
C ILE A 116 35.48 2.20 12.21
N VAL A 117 35.28 0.91 12.45
CA VAL A 117 36.28 0.06 13.13
C VAL A 117 37.60 0.01 12.35
N TYR A 118 37.53 -0.12 11.03
CA TYR A 118 38.72 -0.10 10.16
C TYR A 118 39.46 1.25 10.21
N GLN A 119 38.72 2.38 10.18
CA GLN A 119 39.30 3.72 10.30
C GLN A 119 39.94 3.94 11.67
N LEU A 120 39.34 3.42 12.75
CA LEU A 120 39.96 3.42 14.08
C LEU A 120 41.22 2.56 14.10
N GLY A 121 41.22 1.39 13.45
CA GLY A 121 42.39 0.53 13.32
C GLY A 121 43.55 1.21 12.59
N ILE A 122 43.27 1.90 11.48
CA ILE A 122 44.27 2.71 10.77
C ILE A 122 44.75 3.87 11.64
N ALA A 123 43.86 4.57 12.34
CA ALA A 123 44.23 5.68 13.24
C ALA A 123 45.18 5.22 14.35
N VAL A 124 44.94 4.04 14.95
CA VAL A 124 45.83 3.42 15.94
C VAL A 124 47.16 2.98 15.30
N ALA A 125 47.13 2.39 14.11
CA ALA A 125 48.35 1.99 13.40
C ALA A 125 49.20 3.20 12.96
N SER A 126 48.55 4.30 12.57
CA SER A 126 49.21 5.54 12.19
C SER A 126 49.73 6.34 13.39
N TRP A 127 49.11 6.21 14.56
CA TRP A 127 49.70 6.69 15.82
C TRP A 127 51.09 6.06 16.06
N ASN A 128 51.22 4.75 15.87
CA ASN A 128 52.49 4.04 16.00
C ASN A 128 53.46 4.30 14.83
N ALA A 129 52.98 4.72 13.66
CA ALA A 129 53.82 4.99 12.49
C ALA A 129 54.34 6.43 12.41
N VAL A 130 53.64 7.41 13.03
CA VAL A 130 54.03 8.83 13.06
C VAL A 130 54.79 9.18 14.36
N GLY A 131 54.68 8.36 15.40
CA GLY A 131 55.42 8.49 16.66
C GLY A 131 56.67 7.61 16.75
N LEU A 132 57.78 8.09 16.15
CA LEU A 132 59.21 7.85 16.50
C LEU A 132 59.79 6.41 16.54
N LEU A 133 61.13 6.41 16.44
CA LEU A 133 62.07 5.42 16.99
C LEU A 133 61.64 4.83 18.33
#